data_AF-F0VB75-F1
#
_entry.id   AF-F0VB75-F1
#
_cell.length_a   1.000
_cell.length_b   1.000
_cell.length_c   1.000
_cell.angle_alpha   90.00
_cell.angle_beta   90.00
_cell.angle_gamma   90.00
#
_symmetry.space_group_name_H-M   'P 1'
#
loop_
_entity.id
_entity.type
_entity.pdbx_description
1 polymer ?
#
loop_
_entity_poly.entity_id
_entity_poly.type
_entity_poly.pdbx_seq_one_letter_code
_entity_poly.pdbx_strand_id
1 'polypeptide(L)'
;MTCHADCQPPPLRGSGASPSPRSSSEASTAAAPLSSLSSSSIECPQNGGTALGACAPVSVQAFLAYEVSRESHMMARREASEAAKAPAPGSGLLDGFEEEKGEAARASAELAVILPKAKEIAARLAAVPLGVESGRVDALDAEAVEVGSTNRMVRVWNRKDPKKSCAVKFFGKHTGKYINRNKELRLLSLLGANDVGKEIFATFEEGGGGLIESWLTGASLEPTDLLRESAKIASEMARMHAIDAKPECLLASTPTSPTSRLSEPTRSEADDGAPTQESNSDLWKYLWKFLNLCKEEQESAKRGETAAGSSPDARPENADCPRRTVFARRILLFDLEMIEERLRQLQALAKEVQSPIVLCHGDLLSGNIIKTDEGDVRFIDFDYSGFMERGFDIANHFAEYSVTCSTEEASPFLSAGVECDFSRCPTEAERDAFLRTYVRALRLRERRAQADSPAAENGQDVEAEVAMLRREIKVFFPLSNILWGLWALIQAVHVKPREMNYWRFALDRLTAAIAPPVPHLSF
;
A
#
# COMPACT_ATOMS: atom_id res chain seq x y z
N MET A 1 -1.29 13.93 62.13
CA MET A 1 0.07 13.99 61.56
C MET A 1 -0.10 14.45 60.11
N THR A 2 -0.30 15.73 59.77
CA THR A 2 0.65 16.87 59.83
C THR A 2 2.00 16.51 59.17
N CYS A 3 2.49 17.18 58.13
CA CYS A 3 2.32 18.61 57.78
C CYS A 3 2.03 18.92 56.28
N HIS A 4 1.48 20.11 56.04
CA HIS A 4 1.41 20.83 54.75
C HIS A 4 2.78 21.45 54.36
N ALA A 5 2.94 21.82 53.09
CA ALA A 5 3.28 23.20 52.68
C ALA A 5 3.19 23.41 51.14
N ASP A 6 2.32 24.33 50.71
CA ASP A 6 2.38 24.99 49.40
C ASP A 6 3.49 26.07 49.35
N CYS A 7 3.89 26.53 48.14
CA CYS A 7 3.92 27.96 47.75
C CYS A 7 4.75 28.31 46.48
N GLN A 8 4.17 29.14 45.61
CA GLN A 8 4.82 30.14 44.71
C GLN A 8 4.36 31.57 45.14
N PRO A 9 4.80 32.71 44.55
CA PRO A 9 6.07 33.08 43.90
C PRO A 9 6.80 34.15 44.78
N PRO A 10 6.66 35.50 44.68
CA PRO A 10 6.80 36.54 43.60
C PRO A 10 8.21 37.26 43.72
N PRO A 11 8.50 38.54 43.31
CA PRO A 11 7.78 39.55 42.49
C PRO A 11 8.62 40.28 41.39
N LEU A 12 7.95 41.21 40.67
CA LEU A 12 8.47 42.10 39.61
C LEU A 12 8.92 43.51 40.08
N ARG A 13 9.89 44.11 39.36
CA ARG A 13 10.04 45.56 39.00
C ARG A 13 10.76 45.57 37.63
N GLY A 14 10.45 46.37 36.60
CA GLY A 14 10.08 47.79 36.54
C GLY A 14 11.36 48.64 36.36
N SER A 15 11.56 49.50 35.35
CA SER A 15 10.63 50.15 34.41
C SER A 15 11.35 50.98 33.31
N GLY A 16 10.74 51.12 32.12
CA GLY A 16 10.95 52.24 31.17
C GLY A 16 12.23 52.23 30.30
N ALA A 17 12.29 52.92 29.15
CA ALA A 17 11.23 53.59 28.36
C ALA A 17 11.71 53.81 26.90
N SER A 18 10.80 53.73 25.92
CA SER A 18 10.99 54.27 24.55
C SER A 18 10.88 55.81 24.58
N PRO A 19 11.45 56.56 23.61
CA PRO A 19 10.81 56.69 22.29
C PRO A 19 11.73 56.93 21.07
N SER A 20 11.23 56.58 19.87
CA SER A 20 11.67 57.14 18.57
C SER A 20 11.19 58.60 18.44
N PRO A 21 11.69 59.48 17.52
CA PRO A 21 11.51 59.27 16.06
C PRO A 21 12.48 59.99 15.07
N ARG A 22 12.32 59.72 13.75
CA ARG A 22 12.73 60.55 12.57
C ARG A 22 14.24 60.82 12.36
N SER A 23 14.76 61.13 11.15
CA SER A 23 14.35 60.93 9.73
C SER A 23 15.51 61.40 8.82
N SER A 24 15.53 60.99 7.53
CA SER A 24 16.24 61.63 6.38
C SER A 24 17.78 61.77 6.42
N SER A 25 18.55 61.76 5.32
CA SER A 25 18.32 61.40 3.90
C SER A 25 19.66 61.43 3.11
N GLU A 26 19.65 60.95 1.85
CA GLU A 26 20.55 61.35 0.72
C GLU A 26 22.04 60.94 0.74
N ALA A 27 22.75 60.70 -0.39
CA ALA A 27 22.37 60.62 -1.83
C ALA A 27 23.37 59.64 -2.55
N SER A 28 22.99 58.81 -3.53
CA SER A 28 22.72 59.07 -4.97
C SER A 28 23.94 59.07 -5.92
N THR A 29 23.95 58.11 -6.86
CA THR A 29 24.22 58.25 -8.33
C THR A 29 23.67 56.97 -9.00
N ALA A 30 22.67 56.95 -9.90
CA ALA A 30 22.49 57.62 -11.21
C ALA A 30 23.43 57.03 -12.30
N ALA A 31 23.02 56.67 -13.54
CA ALA A 31 21.71 56.69 -14.21
C ALA A 31 21.62 55.64 -15.37
N ALA A 32 20.47 55.53 -16.05
CA ALA A 32 20.15 54.61 -17.16
C ALA A 32 20.45 55.26 -18.56
N PRO A 33 19.75 54.99 -19.69
CA PRO A 33 19.05 53.78 -20.23
C PRO A 33 19.46 53.47 -21.71
N LEU A 34 18.85 52.47 -22.38
CA LEU A 34 18.15 52.64 -23.68
C LEU A 34 17.54 51.35 -24.26
N SER A 35 16.65 51.54 -25.24
CA SER A 35 15.69 50.60 -25.81
C SER A 35 16.06 50.02 -27.20
N SER A 36 15.27 49.02 -27.64
CA SER A 36 14.66 48.87 -28.99
C SER A 36 15.09 47.68 -29.88
N LEU A 37 14.19 47.38 -30.83
CA LEU A 37 14.26 46.45 -31.97
C LEU A 37 14.04 44.95 -31.64
N SER A 38 13.31 44.17 -32.45
CA SER A 38 12.31 44.51 -33.49
C SER A 38 11.52 43.27 -33.92
N SER A 39 10.25 43.43 -34.24
CA SER A 39 9.45 42.42 -34.97
C SER A 39 9.87 42.30 -36.43
N SER A 40 10.02 41.09 -36.96
CA SER A 40 10.04 40.82 -38.40
C SER A 40 9.28 39.53 -38.73
N SER A 41 8.31 39.65 -39.64
CA SER A 41 7.52 38.57 -40.23
C SER A 41 8.33 37.73 -41.25
N ILE A 42 7.64 36.94 -42.10
CA ILE A 42 8.14 36.19 -43.29
C ILE A 42 8.66 34.78 -42.91
N GLU A 43 8.20 33.66 -43.49
CA GLU A 43 7.21 33.39 -44.55
C GLU A 43 6.61 31.98 -44.42
N CYS A 44 5.52 31.71 -45.15
CA CYS A 44 4.98 30.35 -45.34
C CYS A 44 5.13 29.94 -46.81
N PRO A 45 5.86 28.85 -47.13
CA PRO A 45 5.78 28.21 -48.44
C PRO A 45 4.88 26.97 -48.40
N GLN A 46 3.97 26.87 -49.37
CA GLN A 46 3.16 25.67 -49.62
C GLN A 46 3.89 24.63 -50.46
N ASN A 47 3.41 23.39 -50.36
CA ASN A 47 3.56 22.25 -51.27
C ASN A 47 4.88 21.47 -51.34
N GLY A 48 4.77 20.18 -50.99
CA GLY A 48 5.30 19.09 -51.83
C GLY A 48 6.48 18.32 -51.24
N GLY A 49 6.23 17.12 -50.70
CA GLY A 49 7.30 16.17 -50.39
C GLY A 49 6.92 15.14 -49.33
N THR A 50 6.67 13.90 -49.75
CA THR A 50 6.53 12.74 -48.85
C THR A 50 7.87 12.33 -48.26
N ALA A 51 7.99 12.30 -46.92
CA ALA A 51 9.01 11.52 -46.23
C ALA A 51 8.52 11.11 -44.82
N LEU A 52 8.57 9.80 -44.53
CA LEU A 52 8.40 9.28 -43.17
C LEU A 52 9.66 9.62 -42.38
N GLY A 53 9.52 10.36 -41.28
CA GLY A 53 10.60 10.72 -40.35
C GLY A 53 10.22 10.37 -38.92
N ALA A 54 11.09 9.65 -38.22
CA ALA A 54 10.84 9.21 -36.85
C ALA A 54 10.77 10.40 -35.87
N CYS A 55 9.79 10.39 -34.97
CA CYS A 55 9.81 11.28 -33.81
C CYS A 55 10.76 10.72 -32.74
N ALA A 56 11.75 11.52 -32.35
CA ALA A 56 12.56 11.25 -31.16
C ALA A 56 11.70 11.41 -29.89
N PRO A 57 12.01 10.69 -28.78
CA PRO A 57 11.27 10.82 -27.54
C PRO A 57 11.45 12.22 -26.94
N VAL A 58 10.33 12.82 -26.52
CA VAL A 58 10.30 14.13 -25.87
C VAL A 58 10.70 13.97 -24.40
N SER A 59 11.71 14.74 -23.95
CA SER A 59 12.16 14.75 -22.56
C SER A 59 11.02 15.10 -21.59
N VAL A 60 11.00 14.43 -20.43
CA VAL A 60 10.04 14.65 -19.33
C VAL A 60 9.96 16.13 -18.93
N GLN A 61 11.07 16.87 -18.95
CA GLN A 61 11.08 18.31 -18.66
C GLN A 61 10.30 19.15 -19.68
N ALA A 62 10.31 18.76 -20.95
CA ALA A 62 9.52 19.44 -22.00
C ALA A 62 8.02 19.13 -21.88
N PHE A 63 7.65 17.95 -21.37
CA PHE A 63 6.27 17.62 -21.06
C PHE A 63 5.74 18.42 -19.87
N LEU A 64 6.52 18.56 -18.79
CA LEU A 64 6.16 19.38 -17.62
C LEU A 64 5.96 20.86 -17.98
N ALA A 65 6.84 21.43 -18.82
CA ALA A 65 6.68 22.80 -19.32
C ALA A 65 5.43 22.97 -20.21
N TYR A 66 5.02 21.91 -20.93
CA TYR A 66 3.83 21.92 -21.77
C TYR A 66 2.53 21.84 -20.98
N GLU A 67 2.44 20.98 -19.95
CA GLU A 67 1.25 20.86 -19.09
C GLU A 67 0.96 22.16 -18.32
N VAL A 68 1.97 22.78 -17.67
CA VAL A 68 1.82 24.05 -16.93
C VAL A 68 1.35 25.21 -17.83
N SER A 69 1.85 25.25 -19.07
CA SER A 69 1.41 26.22 -20.08
C SER A 69 -0.02 25.94 -20.57
N ARG A 70 -0.42 24.66 -20.66
CA ARG A 70 -1.77 24.25 -21.07
C ARG A 70 -2.82 24.57 -20.00
N GLU A 71 -2.52 24.39 -18.72
CA GLU A 71 -3.42 24.77 -17.62
C GLU A 71 -3.65 26.28 -17.58
N SER A 72 -2.57 27.07 -17.72
CA SER A 72 -2.62 28.53 -17.82
C SER A 72 -3.54 29.00 -18.97
N HIS A 73 -3.46 28.33 -20.12
CA HIS A 73 -4.34 28.61 -21.27
C HIS A 73 -5.78 28.08 -21.13
N MET A 74 -6.03 27.03 -20.32
CA MET A 74 -7.38 26.55 -20.03
C MET A 74 -8.12 27.48 -19.07
N MET A 75 -7.45 28.00 -18.03
CA MET A 75 -8.03 28.96 -17.09
C MET A 75 -8.51 30.23 -17.81
N ALA A 76 -7.64 30.84 -18.64
CA ALA A 76 -7.97 32.02 -19.43
C ALA A 76 -9.13 31.79 -20.44
N ARG A 77 -9.39 30.55 -20.86
CA ARG A 77 -10.54 30.20 -21.71
C ARG A 77 -11.83 29.95 -20.91
N ARG A 78 -11.76 29.59 -19.63
CA ARG A 78 -12.95 29.42 -18.77
C ARG A 78 -13.55 30.76 -18.37
N GLU A 79 -12.72 31.72 -17.94
CA GLU A 79 -13.20 33.09 -17.61
C GLU A 79 -13.89 33.77 -18.81
N ALA A 80 -13.39 33.55 -20.02
CA ALA A 80 -14.02 34.03 -21.25
C ALA A 80 -15.33 33.29 -21.64
N SER A 81 -15.58 32.09 -21.09
CA SER A 81 -16.75 31.27 -21.39
C SER A 81 -17.91 31.48 -20.41
N GLU A 82 -17.62 31.83 -19.15
CA GLU A 82 -18.67 32.03 -18.12
C GLU A 82 -19.47 33.33 -18.34
N ALA A 83 -18.92 34.30 -19.07
CA ALA A 83 -19.62 35.53 -19.44
C ALA A 83 -20.76 35.33 -20.46
N ALA A 84 -20.95 34.14 -21.04
CA ALA A 84 -21.89 33.94 -22.14
C ALA A 84 -22.52 32.54 -22.26
N LYS A 85 -23.63 32.29 -21.55
CA LYS A 85 -24.97 31.96 -22.13
C LYS A 85 -25.99 31.35 -21.15
N ALA A 86 -27.26 31.62 -21.44
CA ALA A 86 -28.44 30.93 -20.88
C ALA A 86 -28.61 29.50 -21.46
N PRO A 87 -29.40 28.61 -20.83
CA PRO A 87 -29.36 27.18 -21.13
C PRO A 87 -30.21 26.76 -22.34
N ALA A 88 -29.78 25.68 -23.00
CA ALA A 88 -30.57 24.89 -23.95
C ALA A 88 -30.66 23.44 -23.44
N PRO A 89 -31.77 22.72 -23.65
CA PRO A 89 -31.99 21.42 -23.02
C PRO A 89 -31.45 20.23 -23.84
N GLY A 90 -30.90 19.23 -23.14
CA GLY A 90 -30.82 17.85 -23.62
C GLY A 90 -29.41 17.31 -23.92
N SER A 91 -28.80 16.62 -22.95
CA SER A 91 -28.21 15.26 -23.09
C SER A 91 -27.28 14.89 -21.92
N GLY A 92 -27.24 13.61 -21.55
CA GLY A 92 -26.02 12.96 -21.03
C GLY A 92 -25.71 12.95 -19.53
N LEU A 93 -26.49 13.59 -18.64
CA LEU A 93 -26.13 13.70 -17.21
C LEU A 93 -27.04 12.93 -16.22
N LEU A 94 -27.79 11.93 -16.69
CA LEU A 94 -28.76 11.18 -15.84
C LEU A 94 -28.38 9.71 -15.58
N ASP A 95 -27.58 9.06 -16.43
CA ASP A 95 -27.26 7.62 -16.28
C ASP A 95 -26.48 7.30 -14.99
N GLY A 96 -25.56 8.17 -14.57
CA GLY A 96 -24.72 7.92 -13.37
C GLY A 96 -25.54 7.81 -12.07
N PHE A 97 -26.56 8.65 -11.91
CA PHE A 97 -27.41 8.67 -10.71
C PHE A 97 -28.40 7.51 -10.63
N GLU A 98 -28.72 6.84 -11.76
CA GLU A 98 -29.54 5.63 -11.76
C GLU A 98 -28.69 4.36 -11.55
N GLU A 99 -27.45 4.32 -12.09
CA GLU A 99 -26.53 3.20 -11.88
C GLU A 99 -26.08 3.10 -10.40
N GLU A 100 -25.74 4.22 -9.74
CA GLU A 100 -25.42 4.25 -8.30
C GLU A 100 -26.60 3.81 -7.41
N LYS A 101 -27.83 4.25 -7.70
CA LYS A 101 -29.03 3.79 -6.98
C LYS A 101 -29.26 2.30 -7.18
N GLY A 102 -28.99 1.77 -8.38
CA GLY A 102 -29.05 0.35 -8.68
C GLY A 102 -28.02 -0.47 -7.90
N GLU A 103 -26.79 0.02 -7.75
CA GLU A 103 -25.75 -0.66 -6.96
C GLU A 103 -26.02 -0.56 -5.45
N ALA A 104 -26.41 0.60 -4.92
CA ALA A 104 -26.75 0.76 -3.51
C ALA A 104 -27.95 -0.14 -3.10
N ALA A 105 -28.97 -0.26 -3.97
CA ALA A 105 -30.08 -1.18 -3.76
C ALA A 105 -29.64 -2.66 -3.78
N ARG A 106 -28.71 -3.04 -4.66
CA ARG A 106 -28.13 -4.40 -4.70
C ARG A 106 -27.29 -4.70 -3.45
N ALA A 107 -26.44 -3.76 -3.02
CA ALA A 107 -25.64 -3.89 -1.81
C ALA A 107 -26.52 -4.08 -0.57
N SER A 108 -27.56 -3.26 -0.41
CA SER A 108 -28.54 -3.36 0.69
C SER A 108 -29.28 -4.71 0.68
N ALA A 109 -29.76 -5.17 -0.49
CA ALA A 109 -30.41 -6.47 -0.63
C ALA A 109 -29.47 -7.65 -0.32
N GLU A 110 -28.18 -7.53 -0.61
CA GLU A 110 -27.18 -8.57 -0.34
C GLU A 110 -26.76 -8.61 1.14
N LEU A 111 -26.63 -7.44 1.80
CA LEU A 111 -26.41 -7.35 3.25
C LEU A 111 -27.55 -8.00 4.05
N ALA A 112 -28.80 -7.84 3.61
CA ALA A 112 -29.97 -8.48 4.22
C ALA A 112 -29.90 -10.03 4.19
N VAL A 113 -29.16 -10.62 3.25
CA VAL A 113 -28.94 -12.08 3.16
C VAL A 113 -27.70 -12.51 3.97
N ILE A 114 -26.65 -11.69 3.97
CA ILE A 114 -25.36 -12.03 4.58
C ILE A 114 -25.39 -11.94 6.11
N LEU A 115 -26.05 -10.94 6.70
CA LEU A 115 -26.07 -10.75 8.16
C LEU A 115 -26.73 -11.93 8.92
N PRO A 116 -27.93 -12.43 8.54
CA PRO A 116 -28.52 -13.59 9.22
C PRO A 116 -27.65 -14.84 9.09
N LYS A 117 -27.07 -15.06 7.91
CA LYS A 117 -26.21 -16.21 7.61
C LYS A 117 -24.91 -16.19 8.43
N ALA A 118 -24.29 -15.03 8.59
CA ALA A 118 -23.11 -14.87 9.44
C ALA A 118 -23.41 -15.25 10.90
N LYS A 119 -24.58 -14.86 11.43
CA LYS A 119 -25.02 -15.25 12.78
C LYS A 119 -25.25 -16.76 12.91
N GLU A 120 -25.84 -17.40 11.92
CA GLU A 120 -26.07 -18.86 11.91
C GLU A 120 -24.74 -19.63 11.93
N ILE A 121 -23.80 -19.25 11.05
CA ILE A 121 -22.46 -19.83 10.96
C ILE A 121 -21.70 -19.62 12.29
N ALA A 122 -21.71 -18.40 12.84
CA ALA A 122 -21.06 -18.08 14.11
C ALA A 122 -21.68 -18.84 15.30
N ALA A 123 -23.01 -18.94 15.37
CA ALA A 123 -23.71 -19.70 16.41
C ALA A 123 -23.43 -21.20 16.35
N ARG A 124 -23.07 -21.75 15.18
CA ARG A 124 -22.73 -23.17 14.99
C ARG A 124 -21.25 -23.48 15.23
N LEU A 125 -20.35 -22.62 14.76
CA LEU A 125 -18.90 -22.88 14.72
C LEU A 125 -18.08 -22.11 15.76
N ALA A 126 -18.56 -20.95 16.23
CA ALA A 126 -17.85 -20.08 17.18
C ALA A 126 -18.62 -19.88 18.50
N ALA A 127 -19.58 -20.76 18.81
CA ALA A 127 -20.44 -20.67 20.00
C ALA A 127 -19.64 -20.55 21.31
N VAL A 128 -18.57 -21.33 21.45
CA VAL A 128 -17.73 -21.39 22.65
C VAL A 128 -16.95 -20.07 22.87
N PRO A 129 -16.16 -19.55 21.89
CA PRO A 129 -15.59 -18.20 21.98
C PRO A 129 -16.61 -17.09 22.27
N LEU A 130 -17.78 -17.16 21.62
CA LEU A 130 -18.86 -16.17 21.80
C LEU A 130 -19.59 -16.32 23.16
N GLY A 131 -19.35 -17.40 23.91
CA GLY A 131 -20.03 -17.67 25.18
C GLY A 131 -21.55 -17.85 25.03
N VAL A 132 -21.98 -18.49 23.94
CA VAL A 132 -23.39 -18.84 23.67
C VAL A 132 -23.57 -20.36 23.54
N GLU A 133 -24.79 -20.83 23.71
CA GLU A 133 -25.15 -22.22 23.41
C GLU A 133 -25.08 -22.47 21.90
N SER A 134 -24.60 -23.65 21.49
CA SER A 134 -24.48 -24.00 20.07
C SER A 134 -25.83 -23.94 19.35
N GLY A 135 -25.85 -23.25 18.22
CA GLY A 135 -27.05 -22.98 17.41
C GLY A 135 -27.92 -21.81 17.87
N ARG A 136 -27.59 -21.11 18.97
CA ARG A 136 -28.43 -20.04 19.53
C ARG A 136 -28.27 -18.67 18.84
N VAL A 137 -28.81 -18.56 17.63
CA VAL A 137 -28.75 -17.35 16.78
C VAL A 137 -29.36 -16.10 17.44
N ASP A 138 -30.40 -16.24 18.27
CA ASP A 138 -31.09 -15.12 18.94
C ASP A 138 -30.25 -14.41 20.03
N ALA A 139 -29.18 -15.05 20.49
CA ALA A 139 -28.26 -14.47 21.48
C ALA A 139 -27.17 -13.59 20.84
N LEU A 140 -27.09 -13.57 19.51
CA LEU A 140 -26.08 -12.84 18.75
C LEU A 140 -26.66 -11.61 18.06
N ASP A 141 -25.85 -10.57 17.89
CA ASP A 141 -26.09 -9.46 16.97
C ASP A 141 -24.95 -9.39 15.96
N ALA A 142 -25.18 -8.71 14.82
CA ALA A 142 -24.22 -8.65 13.74
C ALA A 142 -24.31 -7.34 12.95
N GLU A 143 -23.16 -6.85 12.49
CA GLU A 143 -23.02 -5.65 11.65
C GLU A 143 -22.05 -5.93 10.49
N ALA A 144 -22.33 -5.33 9.34
CA ALA A 144 -21.44 -5.39 8.19
C ALA A 144 -20.25 -4.46 8.45
N VAL A 145 -19.05 -4.91 8.11
CA VAL A 145 -17.84 -4.08 8.18
C VAL A 145 -17.45 -3.73 6.75
N GLU A 146 -17.25 -2.43 6.50
CA GLU A 146 -16.71 -1.96 5.22
C GLU A 146 -15.23 -2.36 5.14
N VAL A 147 -14.90 -3.35 4.30
CA VAL A 147 -13.54 -3.89 4.16
C VAL A 147 -13.23 -4.18 2.70
N GLY A 148 -12.69 -3.17 2.01
CA GLY A 148 -12.15 -3.29 0.66
C GLY A 148 -13.16 -3.73 -0.41
N SER A 149 -12.66 -3.97 -1.63
CA SER A 149 -13.48 -4.31 -2.80
C SER A 149 -13.68 -5.81 -3.05
N THR A 150 -12.94 -6.68 -2.34
CA THR A 150 -12.79 -8.10 -2.68
C THR A 150 -13.37 -9.09 -1.67
N ASN A 151 -13.45 -8.76 -0.39
CA ASN A 151 -13.86 -9.66 0.69
C ASN A 151 -15.04 -9.07 1.47
N ARG A 152 -16.00 -9.89 1.92
CA ARG A 152 -17.11 -9.42 2.78
C ARG A 152 -16.91 -9.86 4.20
N MET A 153 -16.87 -8.90 5.12
CA MET A 153 -16.70 -9.14 6.54
C MET A 153 -17.94 -8.74 7.34
N VAL A 154 -18.35 -9.60 8.26
CA VAL A 154 -19.43 -9.33 9.23
C VAL A 154 -18.86 -9.53 10.61
N ARG A 155 -18.98 -8.52 11.47
CA ARG A 155 -18.75 -8.70 12.91
C ARG A 155 -19.99 -9.34 13.51
N VAL A 156 -19.79 -10.37 14.33
CA VAL A 156 -20.85 -11.02 15.11
C VAL A 156 -20.45 -11.00 16.58
N TRP A 157 -21.36 -10.65 17.48
CA TRP A 157 -21.08 -10.56 18.92
C TRP A 157 -22.22 -11.07 19.78
N ASN A 158 -21.91 -11.44 21.02
CA ASN A 158 -22.90 -11.82 22.02
C ASN A 158 -23.64 -10.57 22.53
N ARG A 159 -24.98 -10.55 22.40
CA ARG A 159 -25.83 -9.42 22.84
C ARG A 159 -25.66 -9.07 24.32
N LYS A 160 -25.30 -10.04 25.17
CA LYS A 160 -25.07 -9.83 26.62
C LYS A 160 -23.66 -9.38 26.96
N ASP A 161 -22.69 -9.66 26.09
CA ASP A 161 -21.27 -9.36 26.30
C ASP A 161 -20.61 -9.03 24.95
N PRO A 162 -20.70 -7.77 24.47
CA PRO A 162 -20.18 -7.38 23.17
C PRO A 162 -18.66 -7.53 23.02
N LYS A 163 -17.91 -7.76 24.11
CA LYS A 163 -16.48 -8.09 24.03
C LYS A 163 -16.27 -9.46 23.40
N LYS A 164 -17.19 -10.41 23.63
CA LYS A 164 -17.20 -11.72 22.97
C LYS A 164 -17.73 -11.56 21.55
N SER A 165 -16.79 -11.36 20.63
CA SER A 165 -17.07 -11.05 19.23
C SER A 165 -16.08 -11.73 18.29
N CYS A 166 -16.52 -11.99 17.06
CA CYS A 166 -15.76 -12.59 15.98
C CYS A 166 -16.00 -11.86 14.66
N ALA A 167 -15.04 -11.89 13.74
CA ALA A 167 -15.27 -11.54 12.34
C ALA A 167 -15.55 -12.81 11.53
N VAL A 168 -16.66 -12.82 10.80
CA VAL A 168 -17.00 -13.83 9.79
C VAL A 168 -16.63 -13.24 8.42
N LYS A 169 -15.59 -13.78 7.80
CA LYS A 169 -15.12 -13.39 6.46
C LYS A 169 -15.65 -14.38 5.42
N PHE A 170 -16.34 -13.86 4.41
CA PHE A 170 -16.80 -14.64 3.25
C PHE A 170 -15.88 -14.40 2.06
N PHE A 171 -15.35 -15.48 1.48
CA PHE A 171 -14.51 -15.39 0.29
C PHE A 171 -15.35 -15.03 -0.94
N GLY A 172 -14.83 -14.12 -1.77
CA GLY A 172 -15.48 -13.77 -3.04
C GLY A 172 -15.64 -14.97 -3.98
N LYS A 173 -16.77 -15.05 -4.70
CA LYS A 173 -17.16 -16.20 -5.56
C LYS A 173 -16.18 -16.55 -6.70
N HIS A 174 -15.15 -15.73 -6.93
CA HIS A 174 -14.16 -15.88 -8.01
C HIS A 174 -12.69 -15.89 -7.53
N THR A 175 -12.41 -15.79 -6.21
CA THR A 175 -11.01 -15.65 -5.71
C THR A 175 -10.16 -16.91 -5.85
N GLY A 176 -10.78 -18.09 -5.99
CA GLY A 176 -10.09 -19.39 -6.05
C GLY A 176 -9.19 -19.62 -7.28
N LYS A 177 -9.17 -18.71 -8.27
CA LYS A 177 -8.23 -18.75 -9.40
C LYS A 177 -6.90 -18.04 -9.12
N TYR A 178 -6.84 -17.17 -8.10
CA TYR A 178 -5.68 -16.31 -7.84
C TYR A 178 -5.08 -16.49 -6.44
N ILE A 179 -5.88 -16.93 -5.46
CA ILE A 179 -5.46 -17.12 -4.08
C ILE A 179 -5.37 -18.61 -3.76
N ASN A 180 -4.17 -19.07 -3.38
CA ASN A 180 -3.99 -20.43 -2.85
C ASN A 180 -4.50 -20.48 -1.42
N ARG A 181 -5.78 -20.84 -1.25
CA ARG A 181 -6.47 -20.95 0.06
C ARG A 181 -5.71 -21.80 1.07
N ASN A 182 -4.96 -22.82 0.63
CA ASN A 182 -4.13 -23.63 1.52
C ASN A 182 -2.86 -22.89 1.99
N LYS A 183 -2.25 -22.02 1.16
CA LYS A 183 -1.15 -21.14 1.57
C LYS A 183 -1.67 -20.12 2.60
N GLU A 184 -2.79 -19.47 2.30
CA GLU A 184 -3.46 -18.46 3.12
C GLU A 184 -3.85 -19.01 4.51
N LEU A 185 -4.60 -20.12 4.57
CA LEU A 185 -5.00 -20.71 5.85
C LEU A 185 -3.80 -21.17 6.70
N ARG A 186 -2.71 -21.66 6.08
CA ARG A 186 -1.47 -22.00 6.79
C ARG A 186 -0.75 -20.77 7.33
N LEU A 187 -0.67 -19.72 6.53
CA LEU A 187 -0.11 -18.43 6.93
C LEU A 187 -0.88 -17.85 8.13
N LEU A 188 -2.20 -17.74 8.04
CA LEU A 188 -3.04 -17.25 9.14
C LEU A 188 -2.93 -18.15 10.39
N SER A 189 -2.88 -19.47 10.22
CA SER A 189 -2.68 -20.41 11.34
C SER A 189 -1.31 -20.24 12.01
N LEU A 190 -0.24 -20.04 11.22
CA LEU A 190 1.11 -19.77 11.70
C LEU A 190 1.17 -18.44 12.47
N LEU A 191 0.53 -17.40 11.94
CA LEU A 191 0.46 -16.08 12.57
C LEU A 191 -0.33 -16.12 13.89
N GLY A 192 -1.45 -16.84 13.93
CA GLY A 192 -2.24 -17.04 15.16
C GLY A 192 -1.48 -17.86 16.21
N ALA A 193 -0.76 -18.92 15.82
CA ALA A 193 0.06 -19.73 16.73
C ALA A 193 1.22 -18.96 17.39
N ASN A 194 1.64 -17.83 16.81
CA ASN A 194 2.67 -16.94 17.36
C ASN A 194 2.07 -15.66 18.02
N ASP A 195 0.75 -15.57 18.12
CA ASP A 195 -0.02 -14.39 18.57
C ASP A 195 0.41 -13.10 17.82
N VAL A 196 0.70 -13.20 16.53
CA VAL A 196 0.84 -12.03 15.64
C VAL A 196 -0.51 -11.77 14.98
N GLY A 197 -1.01 -12.77 14.27
CA GLY A 197 -2.34 -12.75 13.66
C GLY A 197 -3.46 -12.95 14.67
N LYS A 198 -4.69 -12.84 14.19
CA LYS A 198 -5.92 -13.16 14.92
C LYS A 198 -6.06 -14.67 15.11
N GLU A 199 -6.75 -15.09 16.17
CA GLU A 199 -7.08 -16.50 16.38
C GLU A 199 -8.15 -16.92 15.36
N ILE A 200 -7.96 -18.06 14.68
CA ILE A 200 -8.96 -18.64 13.77
C ILE A 200 -9.84 -19.59 14.58
N PHE A 201 -11.14 -19.28 14.71
CA PHE A 201 -12.09 -20.12 15.40
C PHE A 201 -12.58 -21.29 14.52
N ALA A 202 -12.81 -21.05 13.23
CA ALA A 202 -13.24 -22.09 12.29
C ALA A 202 -13.10 -21.67 10.82
N THR A 203 -13.17 -22.64 9.91
CA THR A 203 -13.43 -22.43 8.47
C THR A 203 -14.78 -23.05 8.08
N PHE A 204 -15.36 -22.60 6.97
CA PHE A 204 -16.62 -23.12 6.44
C PHE A 204 -16.65 -23.08 4.90
N GLU A 205 -17.40 -23.99 4.27
CA GLU A 205 -17.58 -24.02 2.80
C GLU A 205 -18.89 -23.35 2.34
N GLU A 206 -19.81 -23.09 3.27
CA GLU A 206 -21.18 -22.64 3.01
C GLU A 206 -21.24 -21.25 2.33
N GLY A 207 -21.53 -21.22 1.02
CA GLY A 207 -21.73 -19.98 0.26
C GLY A 207 -20.53 -19.46 -0.53
N GLY A 208 -19.52 -20.29 -0.76
CA GLY A 208 -18.30 -19.94 -1.51
C GLY A 208 -17.01 -20.15 -0.72
N GLY A 209 -17.14 -20.51 0.56
CA GLY A 209 -16.05 -20.61 1.52
C GLY A 209 -15.90 -19.37 2.39
N GLY A 210 -15.31 -19.54 3.56
CA GLY A 210 -14.93 -18.45 4.45
C GLY A 210 -14.26 -18.92 5.73
N LEU A 211 -13.90 -17.96 6.58
CA LEU A 211 -13.30 -18.20 7.89
C LEU A 211 -13.94 -17.34 8.98
N ILE A 212 -13.80 -17.80 10.21
CA ILE A 212 -14.19 -17.08 11.42
C ILE A 212 -12.92 -16.81 12.23
N GLU A 213 -12.63 -15.54 12.48
CA GLU A 213 -11.47 -15.10 13.28
C GLU A 213 -11.92 -14.29 14.51
N SER A 214 -11.06 -14.21 15.53
CA SER A 214 -11.26 -13.36 16.70
C SER A 214 -11.44 -11.90 16.29
N TRP A 215 -12.44 -11.21 16.85
CA TRP A 215 -12.54 -9.76 16.65
C TRP A 215 -11.41 -9.05 17.39
N LEU A 216 -10.79 -8.07 16.73
CA LEU A 216 -9.79 -7.20 17.34
C LEU A 216 -10.45 -5.85 17.62
N THR A 217 -10.50 -5.45 18.88
CA THR A 217 -11.03 -4.15 19.31
C THR A 217 -9.97 -3.07 19.17
N GLY A 218 -10.33 -1.95 18.55
CA GLY A 218 -9.43 -0.84 18.26
C GLY A 218 -9.87 -0.07 17.02
N ALA A 219 -8.99 0.83 16.56
CA ALA A 219 -9.15 1.57 15.31
C ALA A 219 -7.90 1.42 14.43
N SER A 220 -8.06 1.45 13.11
CA SER A 220 -6.94 1.59 12.17
C SER A 220 -6.21 2.91 12.40
N LEU A 221 -4.91 2.94 12.14
CA LEU A 221 -4.12 4.16 12.17
C LEU A 221 -4.37 5.02 10.94
N GLU A 222 -4.32 6.33 11.13
CA GLU A 222 -4.18 7.29 10.04
C GLU A 222 -2.69 7.48 9.64
N PRO A 223 -2.37 7.97 8.43
CA PRO A 223 -0.99 8.27 8.04
C PRO A 223 -0.27 9.27 8.95
N THR A 224 -1.02 10.07 9.72
CA THR A 224 -0.51 11.00 10.75
C THR A 224 -0.16 10.31 12.07
N ASP A 225 -0.72 9.13 12.35
CA ASP A 225 -0.45 8.38 13.58
C ASP A 225 0.83 7.53 13.48
N LEU A 226 1.28 7.19 12.27
CA LEU A 226 2.41 6.29 12.02
C LEU A 226 3.67 6.69 12.79
N LEU A 227 4.04 7.98 12.73
CA LEU A 227 5.19 8.50 13.46
C LEU A 227 5.02 8.42 14.98
N ARG A 228 3.80 8.67 15.48
CA ARG A 228 3.48 8.66 16.92
C ARG A 228 3.55 7.25 17.52
N GLU A 229 3.07 6.25 16.79
CA GLU A 229 3.06 4.84 17.23
C GLU A 229 4.29 4.05 16.74
N SER A 230 5.23 4.71 16.03
CA SER A 230 6.42 4.12 15.39
C SER A 230 7.20 3.11 16.24
N ALA A 231 7.41 3.39 17.53
CA ALA A 231 8.11 2.49 18.44
C ALA A 231 7.34 1.17 18.70
N LYS A 232 6.00 1.21 18.72
CA LYS A 232 5.15 0.02 18.86
C LYS A 232 5.11 -0.77 17.55
N ILE A 233 4.98 -0.07 16.42
CA ILE A 233 5.03 -0.68 15.08
C ILE A 233 6.37 -1.41 14.88
N ALA A 234 7.50 -0.79 15.24
CA ALA A 234 8.82 -1.43 15.21
C ALA A 234 8.90 -2.69 16.09
N SER A 235 8.24 -2.69 17.25
CA SER A 235 8.23 -3.82 18.19
C SER A 235 7.35 -4.98 17.74
N GLU A 236 6.25 -4.69 17.03
CA GLU A 236 5.34 -5.70 16.45
C GLU A 236 5.85 -6.21 15.09
N MET A 237 6.55 -5.39 14.30
CA MET A 237 7.31 -5.85 13.13
C MET A 237 8.44 -6.80 13.56
N ALA A 238 9.20 -6.45 14.60
CA ALA A 238 10.18 -7.35 15.21
C ALA A 238 9.55 -8.63 15.80
N ARG A 239 8.26 -8.61 16.16
CA ARG A 239 7.53 -9.81 16.57
C ARG A 239 7.28 -10.75 15.41
N MET A 240 6.79 -10.21 14.30
CA MET A 240 6.48 -10.99 13.09
C MET A 240 7.75 -11.56 12.47
N HIS A 241 8.82 -10.75 12.37
CA HIS A 241 10.10 -11.17 11.82
C HIS A 241 10.86 -12.19 12.70
N ALA A 242 10.49 -12.32 13.98
CA ALA A 242 11.07 -13.31 14.90
C ALA A 242 10.41 -14.70 14.83
N ILE A 243 9.41 -14.90 13.97
CA ILE A 243 8.76 -16.21 13.80
C ILE A 243 9.74 -17.16 13.09
N ASP A 244 10.23 -18.18 13.81
CA ASP A 244 11.05 -19.26 13.25
C ASP A 244 10.19 -20.19 12.38
N ALA A 245 9.98 -19.77 11.15
CA ALA A 245 9.31 -20.51 10.10
C ALA A 245 10.12 -20.44 8.81
N LYS A 246 9.91 -21.42 7.93
CA LYS A 246 10.61 -21.50 6.64
C LYS A 246 9.60 -21.49 5.48
N PRO A 247 10.01 -21.10 4.25
CA PRO A 247 9.13 -21.08 3.08
C PRO A 247 8.36 -22.38 2.85
N GLU A 248 8.96 -23.54 3.14
CA GLU A 248 8.36 -24.86 2.93
C GLU A 248 7.09 -25.08 3.79
N CYS A 249 7.00 -24.43 4.96
CA CYS A 249 5.83 -24.48 5.84
C CYS A 249 4.54 -24.04 5.13
N LEU A 250 4.64 -23.11 4.18
CA LEU A 250 3.52 -22.61 3.39
C LEU A 250 3.27 -23.43 2.11
N LEU A 251 4.24 -24.25 1.67
CA LEU A 251 4.23 -24.89 0.34
C LEU A 251 3.84 -26.37 0.33
N ALA A 252 3.93 -27.09 1.46
CA ALA A 252 3.83 -28.56 1.49
C ALA A 252 2.56 -29.14 0.80
N SER A 253 2.75 -29.90 -0.27
CA SER A 253 1.74 -30.82 -0.82
C SER A 253 1.34 -31.88 0.22
N THR A 254 0.15 -32.46 0.08
CA THR A 254 -0.35 -33.53 0.98
C THR A 254 0.64 -34.69 1.11
N PRO A 255 0.86 -35.25 2.32
CA PRO A 255 1.63 -36.48 2.46
C PRO A 255 0.87 -37.63 1.78
N THR A 256 1.43 -38.18 0.71
CA THR A 256 1.03 -39.49 0.20
C THR A 256 1.41 -40.57 1.22
N SER A 257 0.54 -41.58 1.36
CA SER A 257 0.59 -42.56 2.45
C SER A 257 1.93 -43.30 2.59
N PRO A 258 2.33 -43.69 3.81
CA PRO A 258 3.59 -44.38 4.06
C PRO A 258 3.53 -45.85 3.63
N THR A 259 4.09 -46.18 2.47
CA THR A 259 4.37 -47.57 2.09
C THR A 259 5.77 -47.79 1.53
N SER A 260 6.56 -48.53 2.31
CA SER A 260 7.53 -49.54 1.85
C SER A 260 8.86 -49.09 1.21
N ARG A 261 9.88 -49.18 2.08
CA ARG A 261 11.22 -49.78 1.89
C ARG A 261 12.42 -48.90 1.54
N LEU A 262 13.47 -49.21 2.30
CA LEU A 262 14.86 -48.81 2.16
C LEU A 262 15.46 -49.34 0.85
N SER A 263 16.16 -48.46 0.14
CA SER A 263 17.28 -48.80 -0.73
C SER A 263 18.25 -47.62 -0.75
N GLU A 264 19.53 -47.86 -0.51
CA GLU A 264 20.57 -46.84 -0.41
C GLU A 264 20.82 -46.11 -1.75
N PRO A 265 21.26 -44.84 -1.74
CA PRO A 265 21.50 -44.09 -2.97
C PRO A 265 22.84 -44.49 -3.63
N THR A 266 22.78 -45.09 -4.82
CA THR A 266 23.93 -45.11 -5.73
C THR A 266 24.21 -43.68 -6.22
N ARG A 267 25.43 -43.20 -5.98
CA ARG A 267 25.91 -41.90 -6.49
C ARG A 267 25.85 -41.86 -8.03
N SER A 268 25.16 -40.87 -8.57
CA SER A 268 25.42 -40.33 -9.91
C SER A 268 25.67 -38.83 -9.78
N GLU A 269 26.82 -38.37 -10.23
CA GLU A 269 27.20 -36.96 -10.18
C GLU A 269 26.39 -36.15 -11.21
N ALA A 270 25.56 -35.23 -10.73
CA ALA A 270 24.84 -34.26 -11.55
C ALA A 270 24.54 -32.99 -10.73
N ASP A 271 25.49 -32.05 -10.76
CA ASP A 271 25.32 -30.60 -10.57
C ASP A 271 24.26 -30.12 -9.55
N ASP A 272 24.48 -30.40 -8.26
CA ASP A 272 23.67 -29.84 -7.15
C ASP A 272 24.00 -28.35 -6.91
N GLY A 273 23.45 -27.49 -7.76
CA GLY A 273 23.34 -26.06 -7.47
C GLY A 273 22.32 -25.83 -6.36
N ALA A 274 22.80 -25.55 -5.13
CA ALA A 274 21.92 -25.20 -4.02
C ALA A 274 20.98 -24.03 -4.41
N PRO A 275 19.68 -24.07 -4.02
CA PRO A 275 18.73 -23.03 -4.39
C PRO A 275 19.25 -21.67 -3.89
N THR A 276 19.41 -20.72 -4.81
CA THR A 276 19.89 -19.37 -4.46
C THR A 276 18.89 -18.71 -3.53
N GLN A 277 19.36 -17.89 -2.60
CA GLN A 277 18.51 -17.19 -1.62
C GLN A 277 17.35 -16.42 -2.29
N GLU A 278 17.57 -15.94 -3.53
CA GLU A 278 16.57 -15.31 -4.40
C GLU A 278 15.38 -16.20 -4.77
N SER A 279 15.54 -17.51 -4.98
CA SER A 279 14.42 -18.38 -5.39
C SER A 279 13.32 -18.48 -4.31
N ASN A 280 13.70 -18.17 -3.07
CA ASN A 280 12.86 -18.37 -1.91
C ASN A 280 12.09 -17.10 -1.51
N SER A 281 12.57 -15.90 -1.85
CA SER A 281 11.84 -14.65 -1.58
C SER A 281 10.62 -14.48 -2.49
N ASP A 282 9.46 -14.25 -1.89
CA ASP A 282 8.20 -13.95 -2.59
C ASP A 282 8.21 -12.54 -3.23
N LEU A 283 9.05 -11.61 -2.76
CA LEU A 283 9.16 -10.23 -3.27
C LEU A 283 9.49 -10.19 -4.75
N TRP A 284 10.55 -10.91 -5.18
CA TRP A 284 10.96 -10.96 -6.58
C TRP A 284 9.89 -11.61 -7.46
N LYS A 285 9.16 -12.59 -6.93
CA LYS A 285 8.04 -13.23 -7.64
C LYS A 285 6.94 -12.21 -7.91
N TYR A 286 6.60 -11.34 -6.96
CA TYR A 286 5.63 -10.27 -7.16
C TYR A 286 6.14 -9.17 -8.11
N LEU A 287 7.37 -8.68 -7.92
CA LEU A 287 7.98 -7.64 -8.78
C LEU A 287 7.99 -8.05 -10.26
N TRP A 288 8.53 -9.23 -10.57
CA TRP A 288 8.58 -9.73 -11.95
C TRP A 288 7.19 -10.07 -12.51
N LYS A 289 6.27 -10.58 -11.67
CA LYS A 289 4.87 -10.82 -12.08
C LYS A 289 4.17 -9.53 -12.50
N PHE A 290 4.21 -8.48 -11.66
CA PHE A 290 3.52 -7.23 -12.00
C PHE A 290 4.17 -6.50 -13.18
N LEU A 291 5.51 -6.55 -13.32
CA LEU A 291 6.19 -6.01 -14.50
C LEU A 291 5.77 -6.70 -15.79
N ASN A 292 5.70 -8.04 -15.79
CA ASN A 292 5.27 -8.82 -16.95
C ASN A 292 3.81 -8.54 -17.32
N LEU A 293 2.89 -8.49 -16.34
CA LEU A 293 1.50 -8.10 -16.56
C LEU A 293 1.39 -6.69 -17.16
N CYS A 294 2.19 -5.73 -16.69
CA CYS A 294 2.19 -4.37 -17.23
C CYS A 294 2.67 -4.35 -18.70
N LYS A 295 3.67 -5.17 -19.04
CA LYS A 295 4.14 -5.33 -20.43
C LYS A 295 3.11 -5.99 -21.32
N GLU A 296 2.42 -7.03 -20.86
CA GLU A 296 1.32 -7.67 -21.60
C GLU A 296 0.18 -6.69 -21.92
N GLU A 297 -0.16 -5.81 -20.97
CA GLU A 297 -1.13 -4.73 -21.16
C GLU A 297 -0.61 -3.61 -22.08
N GLN A 298 0.70 -3.26 -22.03
CA GLN A 298 1.30 -2.37 -23.03
C GLN A 298 1.22 -2.95 -24.45
N GLU A 299 1.55 -4.22 -24.64
CA GLU A 299 1.45 -4.86 -25.95
C GLU A 299 0.01 -4.94 -26.46
N SER A 300 -0.95 -5.21 -25.57
CA SER A 300 -2.40 -5.16 -25.90
C SER A 300 -2.84 -3.74 -26.31
N ALA A 301 -2.38 -2.72 -25.59
CA ALA A 301 -2.66 -1.32 -25.91
C ALA A 301 -2.03 -0.87 -27.25
N LYS A 302 -0.81 -1.33 -27.56
CA LYS A 302 -0.12 -1.14 -28.86
C LYS A 302 -0.91 -1.77 -30.02
N ARG A 303 -1.39 -3.01 -29.85
CA ARG A 303 -2.25 -3.72 -30.83
C ARG A 303 -3.62 -3.06 -31.06
N GLY A 304 -4.02 -2.12 -30.20
CA GLY A 304 -5.29 -1.40 -30.34
C GLY A 304 -6.49 -2.15 -29.76
N GLU A 305 -6.27 -3.11 -28.87
CA GLU A 305 -7.33 -3.79 -28.13
C GLU A 305 -8.01 -2.80 -27.16
N THR A 306 -9.14 -2.23 -27.59
CA THR A 306 -9.88 -1.25 -26.77
C THR A 306 -10.79 -1.93 -25.74
N ALA A 307 -11.31 -1.15 -24.79
CA ALA A 307 -12.30 -1.57 -23.80
C ALA A 307 -13.58 -2.22 -24.40
N ALA A 308 -13.87 -1.99 -25.69
CA ALA A 308 -14.97 -2.60 -26.43
C ALA A 308 -14.48 -3.81 -27.26
N GLY A 309 -13.99 -4.84 -26.56
CA GLY A 309 -13.43 -6.07 -27.14
C GLY A 309 -14.37 -7.29 -27.21
N SER A 310 -15.67 -7.13 -26.96
CA SER A 310 -16.64 -8.22 -27.11
C SER A 310 -17.01 -8.41 -28.58
N SER A 311 -16.25 -9.26 -29.28
CA SER A 311 -16.76 -9.88 -30.51
C SER A 311 -18.06 -10.63 -30.20
N PRO A 312 -19.14 -10.50 -31.00
CA PRO A 312 -20.39 -11.21 -30.77
C PRO A 312 -20.25 -12.75 -30.85
N ASP A 313 -19.16 -13.26 -31.41
CA ASP A 313 -18.83 -14.69 -31.49
C ASP A 313 -17.91 -15.21 -30.35
N ALA A 314 -17.63 -14.39 -29.33
CA ALA A 314 -16.79 -14.81 -28.21
C ALA A 314 -17.50 -15.90 -27.36
N ARG A 315 -16.99 -17.14 -27.40
CA ARG A 315 -17.48 -18.26 -26.57
C ARG A 315 -17.42 -17.89 -25.08
N PRO A 316 -18.40 -18.32 -24.26
CA PRO A 316 -18.53 -17.92 -22.85
C PRO A 316 -17.35 -18.35 -21.94
N GLU A 317 -16.47 -19.22 -22.42
CA GLU A 317 -15.27 -19.68 -21.69
C GLU A 317 -14.18 -18.59 -21.58
N ASN A 318 -14.21 -17.56 -22.44
CA ASN A 318 -13.27 -16.42 -22.40
C ASN A 318 -13.83 -15.18 -21.67
N ALA A 319 -14.92 -15.31 -20.93
CA ALA A 319 -15.59 -14.18 -20.24
C ALA A 319 -14.83 -13.61 -19.02
N ASP A 320 -13.65 -14.14 -18.70
CA ASP A 320 -12.94 -13.95 -17.42
C ASP A 320 -11.79 -12.92 -17.48
N CYS A 321 -11.56 -12.28 -18.63
CA CYS A 321 -10.61 -11.15 -18.71
C CYS A 321 -11.27 -9.88 -18.14
N PRO A 322 -10.66 -9.20 -17.15
CA PRO A 322 -11.23 -7.98 -16.58
C PRO A 322 -11.42 -6.90 -17.64
N ARG A 323 -12.60 -6.29 -17.70
CA ARG A 323 -12.89 -5.23 -18.68
C ARG A 323 -11.96 -4.04 -18.50
N ARG A 324 -11.06 -3.84 -19.47
CA ARG A 324 -10.16 -2.69 -19.53
C ARG A 324 -10.93 -1.37 -19.42
N THR A 325 -10.38 -0.41 -18.69
CA THR A 325 -10.92 0.94 -18.61
C THR A 325 -10.75 1.68 -19.93
N VAL A 326 -11.55 2.72 -20.17
CA VAL A 326 -11.37 3.63 -21.32
C VAL A 326 -10.01 4.35 -21.30
N PHE A 327 -9.31 4.34 -20.16
CA PHE A 327 -8.00 4.95 -19.97
C PHE A 327 -6.83 3.97 -20.09
N ALA A 328 -7.07 2.67 -20.33
CA ALA A 328 -6.03 1.64 -20.37
C ALA A 328 -4.80 2.00 -21.24
N ARG A 329 -5.02 2.70 -22.37
CA ARG A 329 -3.93 3.20 -23.25
C ARG A 329 -2.92 4.14 -22.58
N ARG A 330 -3.23 4.73 -21.41
CA ARG A 330 -2.27 5.53 -20.62
C ARG A 330 -1.08 4.71 -20.13
N ILE A 331 -1.16 3.38 -20.07
CA ILE A 331 -0.01 2.54 -19.74
C ILE A 331 1.17 2.71 -20.72
N LEU A 332 0.90 3.17 -21.95
CA LEU A 332 1.93 3.49 -22.96
C LEU A 332 2.75 4.74 -22.63
N LEU A 333 2.38 5.52 -21.60
CA LEU A 333 3.14 6.68 -21.12
C LEU A 333 4.27 6.30 -20.15
N PHE A 334 4.30 5.04 -19.71
CA PHE A 334 5.26 4.54 -18.72
C PHE A 334 6.39 3.76 -19.41
N ASP A 335 7.64 4.13 -19.14
CA ASP A 335 8.81 3.45 -19.68
C ASP A 335 9.12 2.19 -18.86
N LEU A 336 8.50 1.07 -19.23
CA LEU A 336 8.71 -0.22 -18.56
C LEU A 336 10.07 -0.86 -18.87
N GLU A 337 10.81 -0.38 -19.88
CA GLU A 337 12.17 -0.81 -20.17
C GLU A 337 13.14 -0.18 -19.15
N MET A 338 13.00 1.12 -18.89
CA MET A 338 13.70 1.82 -17.81
C MET A 338 13.38 1.24 -16.42
N ILE A 339 12.11 0.91 -16.14
CA ILE A 339 11.73 0.25 -14.87
C ILE A 339 12.36 -1.15 -14.76
N GLU A 340 12.42 -1.92 -15.85
CA GLU A 340 13.11 -3.22 -15.85
C GLU A 340 14.62 -3.07 -15.60
N GLU A 341 15.29 -2.13 -16.25
CA GLU A 341 16.71 -1.88 -16.04
C GLU A 341 16.99 -1.52 -14.58
N ARG A 342 16.18 -0.60 -14.02
CA ARG A 342 16.26 -0.21 -12.60
C ARG A 342 16.02 -1.40 -11.68
N LEU A 343 15.04 -2.25 -11.97
CA LEU A 343 14.76 -3.46 -11.20
C LEU A 343 15.95 -4.43 -11.21
N ARG A 344 16.62 -4.62 -12.35
CA ARG A 344 17.83 -5.46 -12.46
C ARG A 344 19.03 -4.88 -11.70
N GLN A 345 19.21 -3.56 -11.72
CA GLN A 345 20.23 -2.88 -10.91
C GLN A 345 19.98 -3.07 -9.41
N LEU A 346 18.73 -2.86 -8.95
CA LEU A 346 18.35 -3.05 -7.55
C LEU A 346 18.43 -4.53 -7.12
N GLN A 347 18.16 -5.47 -8.02
CA GLN A 347 18.36 -6.90 -7.76
C GLN A 347 19.84 -7.25 -7.55
N ALA A 348 20.77 -6.62 -8.29
CA ALA A 348 22.20 -6.79 -8.03
C ALA A 348 22.59 -6.24 -6.65
N LEU A 349 22.15 -5.03 -6.30
CA LEU A 349 22.41 -4.41 -5.00
C LEU A 349 21.78 -5.20 -3.83
N ALA A 350 20.63 -5.84 -4.04
CA ALA A 350 20.00 -6.69 -3.03
C ALA A 350 20.87 -7.90 -2.64
N LYS A 351 21.59 -8.49 -3.62
CA LYS A 351 22.57 -9.56 -3.38
C LYS A 351 23.79 -9.08 -2.59
N GLU A 352 24.16 -7.81 -2.70
CA GLU A 352 25.29 -7.23 -1.96
C GLU A 352 24.92 -6.95 -0.50
N VAL A 353 23.73 -6.42 -0.22
CA VAL A 353 23.28 -6.12 1.16
C VAL A 353 22.84 -7.35 1.95
N GLN A 354 22.50 -8.46 1.28
CA GLN A 354 22.17 -9.76 1.89
C GLN A 354 21.14 -9.68 3.03
N SER A 355 20.06 -8.92 2.81
CA SER A 355 18.99 -8.78 3.80
C SER A 355 18.38 -10.15 4.14
N PRO A 356 18.29 -10.53 5.43
CA PRO A 356 17.68 -11.78 5.86
C PRO A 356 16.25 -11.94 5.35
N ILE A 357 15.94 -13.12 4.81
CA ILE A 357 14.57 -13.50 4.44
C ILE A 357 13.86 -13.95 5.71
N VAL A 358 12.75 -13.28 6.05
CA VAL A 358 11.89 -13.55 7.21
C VAL A 358 10.43 -13.56 6.76
N LEU A 359 9.51 -13.91 7.67
CA LEU A 359 8.08 -13.73 7.40
C LEU A 359 7.72 -12.25 7.52
N CYS A 360 7.50 -11.59 6.38
CA CYS A 360 7.16 -10.17 6.28
C CYS A 360 5.65 -9.97 6.03
N HIS A 361 5.13 -8.82 6.43
CA HIS A 361 3.74 -8.42 6.15
C HIS A 361 3.51 -8.12 4.67
N GLY A 362 4.47 -7.43 4.03
CA GLY A 362 4.43 -7.06 2.63
C GLY A 362 3.66 -5.78 2.30
N ASP A 363 2.77 -5.33 3.20
CA ASP A 363 1.83 -4.23 2.96
C ASP A 363 1.45 -3.46 4.25
N LEU A 364 2.46 -2.88 4.90
CA LEU A 364 2.34 -2.22 6.21
C LEU A 364 1.91 -0.74 6.13
N LEU A 365 0.80 -0.49 5.42
CA LEU A 365 0.10 0.81 5.37
C LEU A 365 -0.73 1.07 6.64
N SER A 366 -1.09 2.32 6.92
CA SER A 366 -1.70 2.71 8.21
C SER A 366 -3.04 2.01 8.49
N GLY A 367 -3.87 1.82 7.46
CA GLY A 367 -5.13 1.05 7.52
C GLY A 367 -4.98 -0.39 8.05
N ASN A 368 -3.83 -1.02 7.79
CA ASN A 368 -3.50 -2.40 8.17
C ASN A 368 -2.90 -2.50 9.59
N ILE A 369 -2.79 -1.37 10.30
CA ILE A 369 -2.24 -1.27 11.64
C ILE A 369 -3.37 -0.85 12.59
N ILE A 370 -3.81 -1.77 13.45
CA ILE A 370 -4.82 -1.49 14.48
C ILE A 370 -4.15 -1.05 15.77
N LYS A 371 -4.54 0.12 16.28
CA LYS A 371 -4.30 0.51 17.68
C LYS A 371 -5.42 -0.04 18.54
N THR A 372 -5.09 -0.93 19.47
CA THR A 372 -6.09 -1.60 20.30
C THR A 372 -6.57 -0.70 21.45
N ASP A 373 -7.70 -1.05 22.06
CA ASP A 373 -8.27 -0.33 23.21
C ASP A 373 -7.32 -0.35 24.44
N GLU A 374 -6.46 -1.37 24.54
CA GLU A 374 -5.40 -1.49 25.54
C GLU A 374 -4.22 -0.53 25.28
N GLY A 375 -4.17 0.07 24.09
CA GLY A 375 -3.12 1.00 23.65
C GLY A 375 -1.95 0.35 22.93
N ASP A 376 -2.00 -0.96 22.68
CA ASP A 376 -1.02 -1.69 21.87
C ASP A 376 -1.26 -1.52 20.37
N VAL A 377 -0.36 -2.07 19.54
CA VAL A 377 -0.46 -2.11 18.08
C VAL A 377 -0.44 -3.55 17.62
N ARG A 378 -1.35 -3.90 16.69
CA ARG A 378 -1.45 -5.23 16.06
C ARG A 378 -1.66 -5.05 14.54
N PHE A 379 -1.12 -5.97 13.76
CA PHE A 379 -1.27 -5.95 12.30
C PHE A 379 -2.45 -6.79 11.83
N ILE A 380 -3.05 -6.41 10.70
CA ILE A 380 -4.15 -7.10 10.04
C ILE A 380 -3.94 -7.07 8.52
N ASP A 381 -4.71 -7.89 7.79
CA ASP A 381 -4.68 -7.96 6.32
C ASP A 381 -3.36 -8.49 5.74
N PHE A 382 -3.12 -9.77 5.97
CA PHE A 382 -1.88 -10.48 5.61
C PHE A 382 -1.90 -11.02 4.15
N ASP A 383 -2.72 -10.45 3.26
CA ASP A 383 -2.92 -10.95 1.88
C ASP A 383 -1.65 -10.92 1.02
N TYR A 384 -0.74 -9.96 1.28
CA TYR A 384 0.58 -9.84 0.65
C TYR A 384 1.72 -10.46 1.46
N SER A 385 1.42 -11.10 2.60
CA SER A 385 2.46 -11.63 3.48
C SER A 385 3.10 -12.91 2.95
N GLY A 386 4.39 -13.04 3.21
CA GLY A 386 5.21 -14.10 2.65
C GLY A 386 6.66 -14.00 3.13
N PHE A 387 7.48 -14.92 2.66
CA PHE A 387 8.90 -14.90 2.99
C PHE A 387 9.61 -13.90 2.09
N MET A 388 10.08 -12.80 2.67
CA MET A 388 10.70 -11.68 1.95
C MET A 388 11.85 -11.12 2.77
N GLU A 389 12.70 -10.32 2.15
CA GLU A 389 13.78 -9.61 2.80
C GLU A 389 13.24 -8.65 3.88
N ARG A 390 13.73 -8.73 5.13
CA ARG A 390 13.28 -7.85 6.23
C ARG A 390 13.41 -6.36 5.90
N GLY A 391 14.42 -6.02 5.09
CA GLY A 391 14.66 -4.65 4.61
C GLY A 391 13.53 -4.13 3.73
N PHE A 392 12.81 -5.03 3.05
CA PHE A 392 11.61 -4.68 2.29
C PHE A 392 10.47 -4.22 3.19
N ASP A 393 10.10 -4.99 4.22
CA ASP A 393 8.95 -4.65 5.06
C ASP A 393 9.16 -3.32 5.81
N ILE A 394 10.39 -3.09 6.29
CA ILE A 394 10.80 -1.82 6.92
C ILE A 394 10.75 -0.66 5.92
N ALA A 395 11.35 -0.83 4.73
CA ALA A 395 11.41 0.25 3.74
C ALA A 395 10.03 0.54 3.13
N ASN A 396 9.20 -0.48 2.96
CA ASN A 396 7.80 -0.35 2.55
C ASN A 396 7.02 0.46 3.58
N HIS A 397 7.10 0.10 4.86
CA HIS A 397 6.44 0.85 5.93
C HIS A 397 6.85 2.33 5.94
N PHE A 398 8.12 2.66 5.69
CA PHE A 398 8.57 4.06 5.57
C PHE A 398 8.09 4.77 4.28
N ALA A 399 7.82 4.04 3.20
CA ALA A 399 7.20 4.60 2.00
C ALA A 399 5.73 4.95 2.25
N GLU A 400 5.00 4.21 3.07
CA GLU A 400 3.59 4.48 3.38
C GLU A 400 3.34 5.79 4.15
N TYR A 401 4.38 6.39 4.74
CA TYR A 401 4.29 7.74 5.32
C TYR A 401 4.03 8.82 4.27
N SER A 402 4.38 8.57 3.00
CA SER A 402 4.09 9.49 1.90
C SER A 402 2.64 9.46 1.46
N VAL A 403 1.89 8.39 1.77
CA VAL A 403 0.55 8.20 1.23
C VAL A 403 -0.43 9.06 2.02
N THR A 404 -1.11 9.95 1.31
CA THR A 404 -2.07 10.90 1.89
C THR A 404 -3.42 10.77 1.22
N CYS A 405 -4.48 10.85 2.01
CA CYS A 405 -5.85 10.98 1.52
C CYS A 405 -6.26 12.45 1.67
N SER A 406 -6.39 13.18 0.56
CA SER A 406 -6.78 14.59 0.58
C SER A 406 -8.29 14.76 0.80
N THR A 407 -8.71 14.84 2.06
CA THR A 407 -10.11 15.12 2.44
C THR A 407 -10.40 16.62 2.57
N GLU A 408 -9.39 17.47 2.79
CA GLU A 408 -9.59 18.85 3.23
C GLU A 408 -9.64 19.92 2.11
N GLU A 409 -9.15 19.60 0.89
CA GLU A 409 -9.20 20.52 -0.27
C GLU A 409 -9.95 19.92 -1.49
N ALA A 410 -10.80 18.92 -1.26
CA ALA A 410 -11.70 18.41 -2.28
C ALA A 410 -12.73 19.48 -2.70
N SER A 411 -12.41 20.21 -3.77
CA SER A 411 -13.40 20.92 -4.58
C SER A 411 -14.59 19.98 -4.85
N PRO A 412 -15.86 20.43 -4.83
CA PRO A 412 -17.02 19.56 -5.06
C PRO A 412 -17.06 18.82 -6.43
N PHE A 413 -16.06 19.05 -7.29
CA PHE A 413 -15.85 18.41 -8.59
C PHE A 413 -14.60 17.51 -8.67
N LEU A 414 -13.77 17.42 -7.63
CA LEU A 414 -12.66 16.46 -7.55
C LEU A 414 -12.93 15.46 -6.41
N SER A 415 -12.92 14.17 -6.74
CA SER A 415 -12.91 13.11 -5.72
C SER A 415 -11.67 13.24 -4.83
N ALA A 416 -11.82 12.94 -3.53
CA ALA A 416 -10.70 12.83 -2.61
C ALA A 416 -9.63 11.91 -3.20
N GLY A 417 -8.40 12.41 -3.32
CA GLY A 417 -7.33 11.74 -4.03
C GLY A 417 -6.36 11.07 -3.06
N VAL A 418 -5.98 9.83 -3.35
CA VAL A 418 -4.77 9.25 -2.76
C VAL A 418 -3.57 9.82 -3.52
N GLU A 419 -2.76 10.63 -2.86
CA GLU A 419 -1.56 11.28 -3.41
C GLU A 419 -0.33 10.98 -2.56
N CYS A 420 0.85 10.90 -3.21
CA CYS A 420 2.12 10.62 -2.53
C CYS A 420 2.92 11.91 -2.26
N ASP A 421 2.91 12.37 -1.02
CA ASP A 421 3.80 13.42 -0.52
C ASP A 421 4.99 12.82 0.23
N PHE A 422 6.07 12.55 -0.51
CA PHE A 422 7.31 12.00 0.04
C PHE A 422 8.05 12.94 1.01
N SER A 423 7.61 14.20 1.18
CA SER A 423 8.16 15.08 2.23
C SER A 423 7.77 14.64 3.64
N ARG A 424 6.69 13.83 3.75
CA ARG A 424 6.21 13.23 5.00
C ARG A 424 6.94 11.96 5.41
N CYS A 425 7.79 11.39 4.56
CA CYS A 425 8.60 10.23 4.93
C CYS A 425 9.50 10.55 6.14
N PRO A 426 9.74 9.57 7.04
CA PRO A 426 10.49 9.83 8.27
C PRO A 426 11.94 10.22 7.96
N THR A 427 12.44 11.22 8.68
CA THR A 427 13.83 11.68 8.62
C THR A 427 14.81 10.58 9.03
N GLU A 428 16.11 10.74 8.73
CA GLU A 428 17.11 9.74 9.15
C GLU A 428 17.11 9.48 10.66
N ALA A 429 16.93 10.51 11.49
CA ALA A 429 16.86 10.38 12.94
C ALA A 429 15.63 9.59 13.43
N GLU A 430 14.47 9.78 12.79
CA GLU A 430 13.23 9.05 13.10
C GLU A 430 13.30 7.61 12.63
N ARG A 431 13.84 7.36 11.44
CA ARG A 431 14.14 5.99 10.96
C ARG A 431 15.11 5.30 11.90
N ASP A 432 16.17 5.96 12.35
CA ASP A 432 17.10 5.39 13.32
C ASP A 432 16.44 5.04 14.66
N ALA A 433 15.51 5.87 15.14
CA ALA A 433 14.75 5.59 16.36
C ALA A 433 13.86 4.33 16.19
N PHE A 434 13.21 4.19 15.03
CA PHE A 434 12.47 2.98 14.65
C PHE A 434 13.41 1.76 14.61
N LEU A 435 14.52 1.85 13.89
CA LEU A 435 15.48 0.75 13.70
C LEU A 435 16.10 0.27 15.02
N ARG A 436 16.51 1.18 15.91
CA ARG A 436 16.99 0.83 17.26
C ARG A 436 15.93 0.09 18.07
N THR A 437 14.67 0.48 17.93
CA THR A 437 13.55 -0.15 18.65
C THR A 437 13.28 -1.55 18.09
N TYR A 438 13.24 -1.68 16.77
CA TYR A 438 13.14 -2.96 16.06
C TYR A 438 14.26 -3.93 16.46
N VAL A 439 15.53 -3.51 16.39
CA VAL A 439 16.70 -4.35 16.75
C VAL A 439 16.63 -4.83 18.21
N ARG A 440 16.33 -3.92 19.15
CA ARG A 440 16.18 -4.29 20.58
C ARG A 440 15.04 -5.27 20.80
N ALA A 441 13.90 -5.07 20.15
CA ALA A 441 12.73 -5.94 20.26
C ALA A 441 13.00 -7.33 19.66
N LEU A 442 13.68 -7.41 18.51
CA LEU A 442 14.06 -8.66 17.85
C LEU A 442 15.01 -9.48 18.75
N ARG A 443 16.12 -8.87 19.17
CA ARG A 443 17.11 -9.49 20.06
C ARG A 443 16.51 -9.93 21.40
N LEU A 444 15.55 -9.19 21.95
CA LEU A 444 14.84 -9.57 23.17
C LEU A 444 13.99 -10.84 22.97
N ARG A 445 13.43 -11.05 21.77
CA ARG A 445 12.64 -12.24 21.43
C ARG A 445 13.53 -13.45 21.19
N GLU A 446 14.62 -13.28 20.45
CA GLU A 446 15.64 -14.33 20.22
C GLU A 446 16.20 -14.85 21.56
N ARG A 447 16.59 -13.95 22.48
CA ARG A 447 17.02 -14.30 23.85
C ARG A 447 15.93 -14.93 24.73
N ARG A 448 14.65 -14.79 24.39
CA ARG A 448 13.54 -15.48 25.10
C ARG A 448 13.30 -16.89 24.54
N ALA A 449 13.56 -17.10 23.25
CA ALA A 449 13.51 -18.42 22.62
C ALA A 449 14.73 -19.27 22.97
N GLN A 450 15.91 -18.66 23.09
CA GLN A 450 17.16 -19.28 23.49
C GLN A 450 17.33 -19.13 25.01
N ALA A 451 16.93 -20.14 25.77
CA ALA A 451 16.68 -20.06 27.21
C ALA A 451 17.92 -19.86 28.14
N ASP A 452 19.03 -19.28 27.66
CA ASP A 452 20.29 -19.17 28.41
C ASP A 452 20.97 -17.79 28.34
N SER A 453 21.43 -17.36 29.52
CA SER A 453 22.41 -16.30 29.82
C SER A 453 22.03 -14.81 29.63
N PRO A 454 22.08 -13.98 30.70
CA PRO A 454 21.89 -12.53 30.62
C PRO A 454 23.20 -11.82 30.22
N ALA A 455 23.60 -11.94 28.95
CA ALA A 455 24.66 -11.10 28.40
C ALA A 455 24.20 -9.63 28.38
N ALA A 456 25.04 -8.72 28.90
CA ALA A 456 24.73 -7.29 28.93
C ALA A 456 24.60 -6.72 27.51
N GLU A 457 23.62 -5.85 27.28
CA GLU A 457 23.33 -5.28 25.96
C GLU A 457 24.46 -4.34 25.52
N ASN A 458 25.25 -4.75 24.51
CA ASN A 458 26.30 -3.90 23.96
C ASN A 458 25.70 -2.88 22.99
N GLY A 459 25.69 -1.60 23.37
CA GLY A 459 25.16 -0.53 22.52
C GLY A 459 25.90 -0.35 21.18
N GLN A 460 27.17 -0.73 21.09
CA GLN A 460 27.94 -0.65 19.83
C GLN A 460 27.44 -1.64 18.77
N ASP A 461 26.94 -2.78 19.22
CA ASP A 461 26.44 -3.88 18.39
C ASP A 461 25.04 -3.55 17.82
N VAL A 462 24.20 -2.87 18.62
CA VAL A 462 22.91 -2.32 18.15
C VAL A 462 23.11 -1.27 17.05
N GLU A 463 24.02 -0.30 17.23
CA GLU A 463 24.26 0.72 16.18
C GLU A 463 24.90 0.12 14.91
N ALA A 464 25.67 -0.97 15.03
CA ALA A 464 26.19 -1.69 13.87
C ALA A 464 25.08 -2.37 13.06
N GLU A 465 24.11 -3.02 13.70
CA GLU A 465 22.93 -3.56 13.02
C GLU A 465 22.05 -2.45 12.41
N VAL A 466 21.85 -1.33 13.10
CA VAL A 466 21.14 -0.16 12.56
C VAL A 466 21.83 0.35 11.29
N ALA A 467 23.17 0.42 11.28
CA ALA A 467 23.92 0.82 10.09
C ALA A 467 23.80 -0.19 8.92
N MET A 468 23.64 -1.48 9.20
CA MET A 468 23.32 -2.48 8.17
C MET A 468 21.89 -2.31 7.64
N LEU A 469 20.90 -2.15 8.52
CA LEU A 469 19.51 -1.91 8.14
C LEU A 469 19.35 -0.63 7.30
N ARG A 470 20.11 0.45 7.57
CA ARG A 470 20.16 1.63 6.70
C ARG A 470 20.60 1.31 5.26
N ARG A 471 21.56 0.39 5.07
CA ARG A 471 22.01 -0.04 3.74
C ARG A 471 20.94 -0.88 3.05
N GLU A 472 20.29 -1.78 3.79
CA GLU A 472 19.14 -2.55 3.28
C GLU A 472 18.04 -1.60 2.78
N ILE A 473 17.59 -0.63 3.59
CA ILE A 473 16.53 0.32 3.23
C ILE A 473 16.82 1.10 1.95
N LYS A 474 18.07 1.49 1.69
CA LYS A 474 18.42 2.20 0.45
C LYS A 474 18.13 1.39 -0.81
N VAL A 475 18.26 0.07 -0.75
CA VAL A 475 17.94 -0.84 -1.86
C VAL A 475 16.43 -1.12 -1.90
N PHE A 476 15.81 -1.35 -0.74
CA PHE A 476 14.41 -1.80 -0.70
C PHE A 476 13.35 -0.70 -0.80
N PHE A 477 13.66 0.55 -0.47
CA PHE A 477 12.72 1.67 -0.64
C PHE A 477 12.32 1.89 -2.11
N PRO A 478 13.26 1.99 -3.08
CA PRO A 478 12.88 2.05 -4.49
C PRO A 478 12.22 0.74 -4.97
N LEU A 479 12.53 -0.43 -4.39
CA LEU A 479 11.82 -1.69 -4.73
C LEU A 479 10.35 -1.69 -4.28
N SER A 480 10.01 -1.18 -3.09
CA SER A 480 8.61 -0.95 -2.66
C SER A 480 7.88 0.00 -3.61
N ASN A 481 8.55 1.07 -4.03
CA ASN A 481 8.01 2.02 -4.98
C ASN A 481 7.78 1.40 -6.38
N ILE A 482 8.67 0.51 -6.86
CA ILE A 482 8.44 -0.28 -8.08
C ILE A 482 7.25 -1.23 -7.90
N LEU A 483 7.20 -1.99 -6.81
CA LEU A 483 6.16 -2.99 -6.58
C LEU A 483 4.77 -2.36 -6.62
N TRP A 484 4.55 -1.33 -5.81
CA TRP A 484 3.25 -0.67 -5.67
C TRP A 484 2.92 0.23 -6.86
N GLY A 485 3.93 0.78 -7.53
CA GLY A 485 3.77 1.49 -8.80
C GLY A 485 3.26 0.57 -9.93
N LEU A 486 3.87 -0.61 -10.09
CA LEU A 486 3.44 -1.61 -11.07
C LEU A 486 2.07 -2.22 -10.72
N TRP A 487 1.83 -2.51 -9.44
CA TRP A 487 0.50 -2.93 -8.97
C TRP A 487 -0.57 -1.90 -9.34
N ALA A 488 -0.32 -0.61 -9.06
CA ALA A 488 -1.26 0.45 -9.37
C ALA A 488 -1.49 0.65 -10.87
N LEU A 489 -0.49 0.40 -11.74
CA LEU A 489 -0.72 0.37 -13.20
C LEU A 489 -1.75 -0.68 -13.61
N ILE A 490 -1.66 -1.91 -13.07
CA ILE A 490 -2.63 -2.97 -13.33
C ILE A 490 -4.03 -2.55 -12.84
N GLN A 491 -4.12 -2.00 -11.64
CA GLN A 491 -5.39 -1.49 -11.11
C GLN A 491 -5.96 -0.37 -11.99
N ALA A 492 -5.14 0.55 -12.48
CA ALA A 492 -5.57 1.66 -13.35
C ALA A 492 -6.10 1.20 -14.72
N VAL A 493 -5.59 0.06 -15.22
CA VAL A 493 -6.04 -0.56 -16.47
C VAL A 493 -7.36 -1.30 -16.31
N HIS A 494 -7.64 -1.95 -15.17
CA HIS A 494 -8.79 -2.86 -15.03
C HIS A 494 -9.89 -2.40 -14.05
N VAL A 495 -9.62 -1.45 -13.15
CA VAL A 495 -10.56 -0.97 -12.13
C VAL A 495 -11.12 0.40 -12.54
N LYS A 496 -12.45 0.56 -12.56
CA LYS A 496 -13.08 1.87 -12.77
C LYS A 496 -12.62 2.83 -11.65
N PRO A 497 -12.16 4.06 -11.95
CA PRO A 497 -11.82 5.03 -10.91
C PRO A 497 -13.11 5.42 -10.15
N ARG A 498 -13.22 4.97 -8.89
CA ARG A 498 -14.28 5.34 -7.94
C ARG A 498 -13.71 6.14 -6.77
N GLU A 499 -12.69 5.59 -6.12
CA GLU A 499 -12.10 6.14 -4.89
C GLU A 499 -10.62 6.54 -5.03
N MET A 500 -9.87 5.94 -5.96
CA MET A 500 -8.42 6.14 -6.08
C MET A 500 -7.99 6.45 -7.51
N ASN A 501 -7.13 7.46 -7.68
CA ASN A 501 -6.47 7.77 -8.95
C ASN A 501 -5.21 6.91 -9.13
N TYR A 502 -5.41 5.62 -9.43
CA TYR A 502 -4.31 4.65 -9.63
C TYR A 502 -3.25 5.11 -10.65
N TRP A 503 -3.61 5.88 -11.67
CA TRP A 503 -2.65 6.44 -12.64
C TRP A 503 -1.67 7.44 -12.00
N ARG A 504 -2.16 8.29 -11.09
CA ARG A 504 -1.33 9.27 -10.36
C ARG A 504 -0.43 8.56 -9.35
N PHE A 505 -1.00 7.68 -8.54
CA PHE A 505 -0.24 6.90 -7.57
C PHE A 505 0.86 6.06 -8.24
N ALA A 506 0.56 5.40 -9.37
CA ALA A 506 1.56 4.69 -10.16
C ALA A 506 2.71 5.59 -10.63
N LEU A 507 2.39 6.78 -11.15
CA LEU A 507 3.38 7.77 -11.58
C LEU A 507 4.28 8.22 -10.42
N ASP A 508 3.69 8.55 -9.27
CA ASP A 508 4.43 9.09 -8.13
C ASP A 508 5.39 8.05 -7.54
N ARG A 509 4.92 6.81 -7.33
CA ARG A 509 5.74 5.70 -6.83
C ARG A 509 6.84 5.32 -7.85
N LEU A 510 6.52 5.13 -9.13
CA LEU A 510 7.53 4.78 -10.14
C LEU A 510 8.58 5.89 -10.33
N THR A 511 8.20 7.16 -10.21
CA THR A 511 9.15 8.29 -10.25
C THR A 511 10.12 8.24 -9.06
N ALA A 512 9.60 8.02 -7.84
CA ALA A 512 10.39 7.92 -6.61
C ALA A 512 11.39 6.74 -6.60
N ALA A 513 11.14 5.68 -7.38
CA ALA A 513 12.08 4.56 -7.54
C ALA A 513 13.29 4.88 -8.44
N ILE A 514 13.12 5.81 -9.37
CA ILE A 514 14.12 6.22 -10.37
C ILE A 514 14.94 7.40 -9.85
N ALA A 515 14.28 8.41 -9.28
CA ALA A 515 14.90 9.59 -8.70
C ALA A 515 14.49 9.74 -7.23
N PRO A 516 15.44 9.94 -6.29
CA PRO A 516 15.13 10.25 -4.90
C PRO A 516 14.14 11.41 -4.77
N PRO A 517 12.95 11.21 -4.19
CA PRO A 517 11.92 12.25 -4.15
C PRO A 517 12.26 13.37 -3.15
N VAL A 518 13.13 13.09 -2.17
CA VAL A 518 13.65 14.06 -1.19
C VAL A 518 15.12 13.77 -0.85
N PRO A 519 15.94 14.77 -0.49
CA PRO A 519 17.40 14.59 -0.32
C PRO A 519 17.79 13.55 0.75
N HIS A 520 17.00 13.45 1.82
CA HIS A 520 17.20 12.53 2.94
C HIS A 520 16.71 11.09 2.65
N LEU A 521 16.20 10.84 1.43
CA LEU A 521 15.93 9.54 0.84
C LEU A 521 16.83 9.31 -0.40
N SER A 522 18.07 9.79 -0.39
CA SER A 522 19.06 9.48 -1.42
C SER A 522 19.51 8.01 -1.35
N PHE A 523 19.20 7.26 -2.41
CA PHE A 523 19.53 5.85 -2.58
C PHE A 523 20.92 5.70 -3.22
#